data_AF-A0A4D9DKW1-F1
#
_entry.id   AF-A0A4D9DKW1-F1
#
_cell.length_a   1.000
_cell.length_b   1.000
_cell.length_c   1.000
_cell.angle_alpha   90.00
_cell.angle_beta   90.00
_cell.angle_gamma   90.00
#
_symmetry.space_group_name_H-M   'P 1'
#
loop_
_entity.id
_entity.type
_entity.pdbx_description
1 polymer ?
#
loop_
_entity_poly.entity_id
_entity_poly.type
_entity_poly.pdbx_seq_one_letter_code
_entity_poly.pdbx_strand_id
1 'polypeptide(L)'
;MGPDCPHVINSKLMKNFTALTYNNGSIQNLISASMKAKITAYVIALALHINNFQTDLTVLQRDMKLRENRILEIAKALRLKISKRKGPSGLMDDEDHKLATLSLPLPVYKPSGSQRKRKKMK
;
A
#
# COMPACT_ATOMS: atom_id res chain seq x y z
N MET A 1 12.37 13.59 12.52
CA MET A 1 11.53 14.55 11.77
C MET A 1 12.10 15.92 12.05
N GLY A 2 12.16 16.80 11.03
CA GLY A 2 12.77 18.12 11.18
C GLY A 2 12.11 18.96 12.29
N PRO A 3 12.78 20.03 12.74
CA PRO A 3 12.32 20.89 13.84
C PRO A 3 10.93 21.51 13.61
N ASP A 4 10.42 21.49 12.38
CA ASP A 4 9.17 22.17 11.99
C ASP A 4 7.89 21.33 12.15
N CYS A 5 7.99 20.03 12.48
CA CYS A 5 6.79 19.18 12.64
C CYS A 5 6.20 19.32 14.05
N PRO A 6 4.92 19.75 14.20
CA PRO A 6 4.28 19.85 15.50
C PRO A 6 4.37 18.56 16.31
N HIS A 7 4.73 18.69 17.59
CA HIS A 7 4.98 17.54 18.48
C HIS A 7 3.78 16.58 18.56
N VAL A 8 2.55 17.10 18.52
CA VAL A 8 1.32 16.28 18.56
C VAL A 8 1.21 15.36 17.34
N ILE A 9 1.67 15.81 16.16
CA ILE A 9 1.66 15.00 14.94
C ILE A 9 2.75 13.94 15.03
N ASN A 10 3.97 14.34 15.36
CA ASN A 10 5.10 13.42 15.48
C ASN A 10 4.81 12.29 16.49
N SER A 11 4.33 12.64 17.69
CA SER A 11 3.98 11.66 18.73
C SER A 11 2.87 10.70 18.30
N LYS A 12 1.83 11.18 17.60
CA LYS A 12 0.78 10.32 17.04
C LYS A 12 1.31 9.39 15.94
N LEU A 13 2.19 9.88 15.07
CA LEU A 13 2.79 9.06 14.01
C LEU A 13 3.62 7.92 14.59
N MET A 14 4.51 8.23 15.54
CA MET A 14 5.30 7.21 16.22
C MET A 14 4.38 6.20 16.91
N LYS A 15 3.43 6.64 17.73
CA LYS A 15 2.54 5.73 18.47
C LYS A 15 1.72 4.78 17.58
N ASN A 16 1.32 5.20 16.39
CA ASN A 16 0.39 4.44 15.54
C ASN A 16 1.05 3.60 14.44
N PHE A 17 2.27 3.97 14.05
CA PHE A 17 2.95 3.38 12.88
C PHE A 17 4.33 2.80 13.22
N THR A 18 4.73 2.74 14.49
CA THR A 18 5.89 1.98 14.94
C THR A 18 5.51 0.97 16.03
N ALA A 19 6.38 -0.01 16.24
CA ALA A 19 6.38 -0.86 17.42
C ALA A 19 7.64 -0.55 18.24
N LEU A 20 7.53 -0.61 19.57
CA LEU A 20 8.69 -0.48 20.45
C LEU A 20 9.48 -1.78 20.46
N THR A 21 10.79 -1.68 20.34
CA THR A 21 11.72 -2.81 20.44
C THR A 21 12.83 -2.46 21.40
N TYR A 22 13.28 -3.44 22.18
CA TYR A 22 14.45 -3.29 23.03
C TYR A 22 15.67 -3.87 22.33
N ASN A 23 16.66 -3.04 22.05
CA ASN A 23 17.91 -3.45 21.42
C ASN A 23 19.08 -2.82 22.17
N ASN A 24 20.03 -3.66 22.59
CA ASN A 24 21.27 -3.27 23.25
C ASN A 24 21.07 -2.26 24.41
N GLY A 25 20.06 -2.50 25.27
CA GLY A 25 19.81 -1.63 26.43
C GLY A 25 18.99 -0.37 26.14
N SER A 26 18.56 -0.16 24.88
CA SER A 26 17.82 1.03 24.46
C SER A 26 16.45 0.67 23.86
N ILE A 27 15.45 1.51 24.15
CA ILE A 27 14.12 1.42 23.52
C ILE A 27 14.18 2.17 22.19
N GLN A 28 13.82 1.49 21.10
CA GLN A 28 13.81 2.07 19.76
C GLN A 28 12.46 1.82 19.07
N ASN A 29 12.12 2.71 18.14
CA ASN A 29 10.94 2.55 17.29
C ASN A 29 11.28 1.75 16.03
N LEU A 30 10.63 0.61 15.85
CA LEU A 30 10.76 -0.23 14.66
C LEU A 30 9.50 -0.15 13.79
N ILE A 31 9.69 0.09 12.50
CA ILE A 31 8.60 -0.01 11.51
C ILE A 31 8.60 -1.41 10.91
N SER A 32 7.76 -2.29 11.48
CA SER A 32 7.58 -3.66 10.99
C SER A 32 6.94 -3.69 9.59
N ALA A 33 6.96 -4.85 8.92
CA ALA A 33 6.31 -5.03 7.62
C ALA A 33 4.79 -4.76 7.65
N SER A 34 4.14 -5.06 8.77
CA SER A 34 2.72 -4.74 9.00
C SER A 34 2.51 -3.23 9.13
N MET A 35 3.38 -2.55 9.88
CA MET A 35 3.33 -1.08 9.99
C MET A 35 3.59 -0.38 8.65
N LYS A 36 4.55 -0.87 7.85
CA LYS A 36 4.76 -0.37 6.48
C LYS A 36 3.49 -0.49 5.65
N ALA A 37 2.78 -1.61 5.72
CA ALA A 37 1.53 -1.78 5.00
C ALA A 37 0.43 -0.85 5.49
N LYS A 38 0.34 -0.61 6.81
CA LYS A 38 -0.56 0.38 7.39
C LYS A 38 -0.24 1.79 6.89
N ILE A 39 1.03 2.18 6.85
CA ILE A 39 1.47 3.48 6.29
C ILE A 39 1.03 3.58 4.83
N THR A 40 1.36 2.59 4.00
CA THR A 40 0.96 2.57 2.58
C THR A 40 -0.56 2.65 2.40
N ALA A 41 -1.34 1.97 3.23
CA ALA A 41 -2.79 2.05 3.16
C ALA A 41 -3.31 3.47 3.43
N TYR A 42 -2.73 4.18 4.40
CA TYR A 42 -3.07 5.58 4.68
C TYR A 42 -2.62 6.52 3.57
N VAL A 43 -1.43 6.29 2.99
CA VAL A 43 -0.96 7.07 1.83
C VAL A 43 -1.90 6.91 0.64
N ILE A 44 -2.32 5.68 0.32
CA ILE A 44 -3.32 5.42 -0.72
C ILE A 44 -4.64 6.15 -0.40
N ALA A 45 -5.12 6.07 0.85
CA ALA A 45 -6.34 6.75 1.25
C ALA A 45 -6.24 8.28 1.04
N LEU A 46 -5.13 8.90 1.44
CA LEU A 46 -4.88 10.32 1.20
C LEU A 46 -4.83 10.65 -0.30
N ALA A 47 -4.12 9.84 -1.09
CA ALA A 47 -4.02 10.01 -2.54
C ALA A 47 -5.39 9.93 -3.23
N LEU A 48 -6.28 9.04 -2.77
CA LEU A 48 -7.66 8.96 -3.26
C LEU A 48 -8.46 10.23 -2.92
N HIS A 49 -8.29 10.79 -1.71
CA HIS A 49 -9.04 11.98 -1.30
C HIS A 49 -8.70 13.22 -2.15
N ILE A 50 -7.43 13.37 -2.56
CA ILE A 50 -6.98 14.53 -3.33
C ILE A 50 -7.21 14.37 -4.85
N ASN A 51 -7.39 13.15 -5.34
CA ASN A 51 -7.46 12.83 -6.78
C ASN A 51 -8.82 12.22 -7.18
N ASN A 52 -9.93 12.82 -6.73
CA ASN A 52 -11.29 12.42 -7.12
C ASN A 52 -11.56 10.91 -6.96
N PHE A 53 -11.12 10.32 -5.84
CA PHE A 53 -11.29 8.90 -5.52
C PHE A 53 -10.59 7.94 -6.49
N GLN A 54 -9.53 8.39 -7.17
CA GLN A 54 -8.71 7.58 -8.05
C GLN A 54 -7.22 7.84 -7.81
N THR A 55 -6.36 6.83 -7.93
CA THR A 55 -4.91 7.00 -7.78
C THR A 55 -4.15 6.03 -8.68
N ASP A 56 -3.00 6.46 -9.17
CA ASP A 56 -2.09 5.62 -9.93
C ASP A 56 -1.18 4.83 -8.97
N LEU A 57 -1.37 3.51 -8.91
CA LEU A 57 -0.59 2.62 -8.06
C LEU A 57 0.81 2.39 -8.62
N THR A 58 1.02 2.49 -9.93
CA THR A 58 2.32 2.28 -10.58
C THR A 58 3.27 3.42 -10.23
N VAL A 59 2.79 4.66 -10.21
CA VAL A 59 3.57 5.81 -9.74
C VAL A 59 3.82 5.70 -8.24
N LEU A 60 2.77 5.44 -7.45
CA LEU A 60 2.88 5.40 -5.99
C LEU A 60 3.79 4.28 -5.48
N GLN A 61 3.85 3.11 -6.13
CA GLN A 61 4.79 2.06 -5.74
C GLN A 61 6.25 2.47 -5.93
N ARG A 62 6.56 3.27 -6.97
CA ARG A 62 7.92 3.70 -7.27
C ARG A 62 8.37 4.72 -6.23
N ASP A 63 7.51 5.68 -5.91
CA ASP A 63 7.74 6.68 -4.86
C ASP A 63 7.96 6.03 -3.48
N MET A 64 7.16 5.01 -3.16
CA MET A 64 7.27 4.28 -1.90
C MET A 64 8.32 3.15 -1.92
N LYS A 65 8.98 2.91 -3.07
CA LYS A 65 9.95 1.81 -3.30
C LYS A 65 9.38 0.44 -2.89
N LEU A 66 8.14 0.17 -3.25
CA LEU A 66 7.43 -1.08 -2.97
C LEU A 66 7.46 -2.00 -4.18
N ARG A 67 7.37 -3.31 -3.92
CA ARG A 67 7.09 -4.29 -4.97
C ARG A 67 5.64 -4.13 -5.43
N GLU A 68 5.42 -4.33 -6.71
CA GLU A 68 4.10 -4.20 -7.33
C GLU A 68 3.02 -5.08 -6.68
N ASN A 69 3.33 -6.37 -6.46
CA ASN A 69 2.41 -7.27 -5.77
C ASN A 69 2.01 -6.74 -4.40
N ARG A 70 2.92 -6.07 -3.69
CA ARG A 70 2.66 -5.58 -2.34
C ARG A 70 1.67 -4.42 -2.33
N ILE A 71 1.81 -3.44 -3.23
CA ILE A 71 0.86 -2.33 -3.30
C ILE A 71 -0.53 -2.81 -3.75
N LEU A 72 -0.58 -3.81 -4.65
CA LEU A 72 -1.84 -4.38 -5.13
C LEU A 72 -2.57 -5.18 -4.05
N GLU A 73 -1.86 -5.94 -3.22
CA GLU A 73 -2.44 -6.60 -2.04
C GLU A 73 -3.08 -5.58 -1.09
N ILE A 74 -2.37 -4.49 -0.80
CA ILE A 74 -2.85 -3.44 0.10
C ILE A 74 -4.08 -2.74 -0.50
N ALA A 75 -4.05 -2.40 -1.80
CA ALA A 75 -5.20 -1.81 -2.49
C ALA A 75 -6.43 -2.73 -2.50
N LYS A 76 -6.23 -4.05 -2.68
CA LYS A 76 -7.31 -5.05 -2.58
C LYS A 76 -7.84 -5.17 -1.14
N ALA A 77 -6.97 -5.13 -0.14
CA ALA A 77 -7.37 -5.14 1.27
C ALA A 77 -8.19 -3.89 1.65
N LEU A 78 -7.89 -2.74 1.03
CA LEU A 78 -8.68 -1.52 1.08
C LEU A 78 -9.97 -1.57 0.25
N ARG A 79 -10.23 -2.68 -0.45
CA ARG A 79 -11.40 -2.88 -1.33
C ARG A 79 -11.49 -1.87 -2.47
N LEU A 80 -10.36 -1.49 -3.05
CA LEU A 80 -10.33 -0.59 -4.20
C LEU A 80 -10.49 -1.38 -5.49
N LYS A 81 -11.26 -0.84 -6.45
CA LYS A 81 -11.35 -1.37 -7.80
C LYS A 81 -10.03 -1.08 -8.52
N ILE A 82 -9.42 -2.10 -9.13
CA ILE A 82 -8.16 -1.95 -9.87
C ILE A 82 -8.43 -2.12 -11.36
N SER A 83 -8.03 -1.13 -12.17
CA SER A 83 -8.11 -1.16 -13.63
C SER A 83 -6.73 -0.92 -14.23
N LYS A 84 -6.49 -1.49 -15.42
CA LYS A 84 -5.31 -1.17 -16.21
C LYS A 84 -5.60 0.02 -17.12
N ARG A 85 -4.65 0.93 -17.25
CA ARG A 85 -4.64 2.00 -18.24
C ARG A 85 -3.39 1.81 -19.08
N LYS A 86 -3.58 1.63 -20.38
CA LYS A 86 -2.48 1.67 -21.34
C LYS A 86 -1.90 3.08 -21.36
N GLY A 87 -0.59 3.19 -21.34
CA GLY A 87 0.09 4.45 -21.59
C GLY A 87 -0.28 5.02 -22.97
N PRO A 88 -0.04 6.31 -23.23
CA PRO A 88 -0.17 6.86 -24.56
C PRO A 88 0.76 6.08 -25.52
N SER A 89 0.15 5.49 -26.54
CA SER A 89 0.84 4.67 -27.53
C SER A 89 1.92 5.49 -28.24
N GLY A 90 3.20 5.14 -28.04
CA GLY A 90 4.33 5.79 -28.73
C GLY A 90 5.54 6.16 -27.87
N LEU A 91 5.48 5.99 -26.54
CA LEU A 91 6.66 6.12 -25.66
C LEU A 91 7.21 4.73 -25.35
N MET A 92 8.55 4.62 -25.28
CA MET A 92 9.28 3.34 -25.09
C MET A 92 8.97 2.59 -23.78
N ASP A 93 8.22 3.21 -22.87
CA ASP A 93 7.79 2.64 -21.60
C ASP A 93 6.28 2.38 -21.66
N ASP A 94 5.89 1.40 -22.47
CA ASP A 94 4.50 0.91 -22.63
C ASP A 94 4.09 0.08 -21.40
N GLU A 95 4.42 0.54 -20.19
CA GLU A 95 4.06 -0.14 -18.96
C GLU A 95 2.56 0.06 -18.71
N ASP A 96 1.83 -1.03 -18.52
CA ASP A 96 0.41 -0.98 -18.15
C ASP A 96 0.29 -0.31 -16.77
N HIS A 97 -0.13 0.95 -16.73
CA HIS A 97 -0.39 1.64 -15.47
C HIS A 97 -1.58 1.01 -14.74
N LYS A 98 -1.44 0.79 -13.43
CA LYS A 98 -2.52 0.23 -12.60
C LYS A 98 -3.18 1.35 -11.81
N LEU A 99 -4.41 1.66 -12.17
CA LEU A 99 -5.23 2.64 -11.46
C LEU A 99 -6.08 1.95 -10.40
N ALA A 100 -6.08 2.52 -9.19
CA ALA A 100 -7.04 2.18 -8.15
C ALA A 100 -8.13 3.24 -8.06
N THR A 101 -9.38 2.81 -7.96
CA THR A 101 -10.54 3.68 -7.80
C THR A 101 -11.37 3.21 -6.61
N LEU A 102 -11.74 4.14 -5.74
CA LEU A 102 -12.73 3.91 -4.70
C LEU A 102 -14.12 4.04 -5.33
N SER A 103 -14.90 2.96 -5.29
CA SER A 103 -16.26 2.91 -5.83
C SER A 103 -17.20 2.27 -4.82
N LEU A 104 -18.47 2.68 -4.85
CA LEU A 104 -19.52 2.15 -3.98
C LEU A 104 -20.51 1.31 -4.80
N PRO A 105 -21.00 0.18 -4.27
CA PRO A 105 -20.60 -0.44 -3.01
C PRO A 105 -19.17 -0.99 -3.07
N LEU A 106 -18.52 -1.13 -1.91
CA LEU A 106 -17.12 -1.58 -1.84
C LEU A 106 -16.94 -2.99 -2.44
N PRO A 107 -16.07 -3.17 -3.45
CA PRO A 107 -15.74 -4.47 -4.02
C PRO A 107 -15.33 -5.51 -2.97
N VAL A 108 -15.86 -6.73 -3.10
CA VAL A 108 -15.46 -7.87 -2.27
C VAL A 108 -14.47 -8.72 -3.05
N TYR A 109 -13.19 -8.65 -2.67
CA TYR A 109 -12.17 -9.54 -3.20
C TYR A 109 -12.21 -10.86 -2.45
N LYS A 110 -12.49 -11.96 -3.17
CA LYS A 110 -12.29 -13.30 -2.61
C LYS A 110 -10.79 -13.52 -2.47
N PRO A 111 -10.29 -13.98 -1.30
CA PRO A 111 -8.92 -14.47 -1.23
C PRO A 111 -8.76 -15.55 -2.30
N SER A 112 -7.66 -15.54 -3.05
CA SER A 112 -7.37 -16.61 -4.00
C SER A 112 -7.25 -17.90 -3.19
N GLY A 113 -8.35 -18.64 -3.10
CA GLY A 113 -8.46 -19.83 -2.29
C GLY A 113 -7.43 -20.84 -2.75
N SER A 114 -6.52 -21.18 -1.84
CA SER A 114 -5.73 -22.41 -1.81
C SER A 114 -5.03 -22.80 -3.11
N GLN A 115 -3.68 -22.75 -3.10
CA GLN A 115 -2.90 -23.69 -3.90
C GLN A 115 -3.59 -25.07 -3.82
N ARG A 116 -4.10 -25.56 -4.95
CA ARG A 116 -4.63 -26.91 -5.09
C ARG A 116 -3.62 -27.83 -4.41
N LYS A 117 -3.95 -28.40 -3.24
CA LYS A 117 -3.11 -29.43 -2.63
C LYS A 117 -2.91 -30.49 -3.71
N ARG A 118 -1.67 -30.62 -4.19
CA ARG A 118 -1.30 -31.54 -5.27
C ARG A 118 -1.71 -32.93 -4.80
N LYS A 119 -2.69 -33.55 -5.46
CA LYS A 119 -3.16 -34.89 -5.14
C LYS A 119 -1.96 -35.81 -5.35
N LYS A 120 -1.43 -36.44 -4.28
CA LYS A 120 -0.41 -37.49 -4.45
C LYS A 120 -1.05 -38.58 -5.31
N MET A 121 -0.46 -38.84 -6.47
CA MET A 121 -0.77 -40.02 -7.26
C MET A 121 -0.16 -41.21 -6.52
N LYS A 122 -0.95 -42.28 -6.37
CA LYS A 122 -0.47 -43.60 -5.94
C LYS A 122 0.22 -44.27 -7.12
#